data_AF-A0A932M374-F1
#
_entry.id   AF-A0A932M374-F1
#
_cell.length_a   1.000
_cell.length_b   1.000
_cell.length_c   1.000
_cell.angle_alpha   90.00
_cell.angle_beta   90.00
_cell.angle_gamma   90.00
#
_symmetry.space_group_name_H-M   'P 1'
#
loop_
_entity.id
_entity.type
_entity.pdbx_description
1 polymer ?
#
loop_
_entity_poly.entity_id
_entity_poly.type
_entity_poly.pdbx_seq_one_letter_code
_entity_poly.pdbx_strand_id
1 'polypeptide(L)'
;MAHRIERVNSLIRQEICQLLQRQVKDPRLGNFITVTEVVTSPDLKYARVFISRIGSEEEKQETLSALDSASGFFRRELAKHLKLRNVPLLSFQRDDSIERGDHLLKLIDEIGSEKDHLETTFSKENEGG
;
A
#
# COMPACT_ATOMS: atom_id res chain seq x y z
N MET A 1 15.31 18.64 2.94
CA MET A 1 15.15 17.50 3.87
C MET A 1 14.27 16.39 3.29
N ALA A 2 13.16 16.70 2.60
CA ALA A 2 12.27 15.71 1.95
C ALA A 2 13.02 14.69 1.06
N HIS A 3 13.94 15.17 0.23
CA HIS A 3 14.71 14.35 -0.70
C HIS A 3 15.57 13.24 -0.05
N ARG A 4 15.93 13.39 1.24
CA ARG A 4 16.68 12.37 2.00
C ARG A 4 15.74 11.27 2.48
N ILE A 5 14.56 11.62 2.97
CA ILE A 5 13.56 10.67 3.47
C ILE A 5 13.01 9.84 2.31
N GLU A 6 12.70 10.45 1.18
CA GLU A 6 12.24 9.73 -0.02
C GLU A 6 13.27 8.71 -0.52
N ARG A 7 14.56 9.05 -0.47
CA ARG A 7 15.63 8.12 -0.81
C ARG A 7 15.71 6.97 0.19
N VAL A 8 15.54 7.23 1.48
CA VAL A 8 15.49 6.19 2.51
C VAL A 8 14.28 5.28 2.31
N ASN A 9 13.09 5.85 2.07
CA ASN A 9 11.87 5.10 1.77
C ASN A 9 12.08 4.16 0.57
N SER A 10 12.65 4.69 -0.51
CA SER A 10 12.93 3.92 -1.73
C SER A 10 13.91 2.78 -1.50
N LEU A 11 14.98 3.02 -0.73
CA LEU A 11 15.96 2.00 -0.38
C LEU A 11 15.37 0.90 0.50
N ILE A 12 14.63 1.28 1.55
CA ILE A 12 13.95 0.33 2.43
C ILE A 12 12.95 -0.51 1.63
N ARG A 13 12.14 0.13 0.78
CA ARG A 13 11.17 -0.56 -0.08
C ARG A 13 11.85 -1.59 -0.97
N GLN A 14 12.93 -1.21 -1.65
CA GLN A 14 13.65 -2.10 -2.56
C GLN A 14 14.24 -3.31 -1.82
N GLU A 15 14.89 -3.08 -0.68
CA GLU A 15 15.47 -4.17 0.11
C GLU A 15 14.40 -5.09 0.69
N ILE A 16 13.30 -4.56 1.23
CA ILE A 16 12.20 -5.39 1.72
C ILE A 16 11.60 -6.22 0.58
N CYS A 17 11.39 -5.65 -0.61
CA CYS A 17 10.93 -6.40 -1.77
C CYS A 17 11.88 -7.56 -2.12
N GLN A 18 13.19 -7.32 -2.12
CA GLN A 18 14.17 -8.38 -2.41
C GLN A 18 14.18 -9.47 -1.33
N LEU A 19 14.06 -9.08 -0.06
CA LEU A 19 13.99 -10.02 1.06
C LEU A 19 12.71 -10.87 0.99
N LEU A 20 11.57 -10.24 0.69
CA LEU A 20 10.31 -10.94 0.47
C LEU A 20 10.44 -11.92 -0.70
N GLN A 21 10.95 -11.52 -1.85
CA GLN A 21 11.13 -12.44 -3.00
C GLN A 21 12.02 -13.64 -2.67
N ARG A 22 13.05 -13.47 -1.83
CA ARG A 22 13.91 -14.57 -1.37
C ARG A 22 13.19 -15.51 -0.40
N GLN A 23 12.37 -14.95 0.50
CA GLN A 23 11.67 -15.68 1.56
C GLN A 23 10.33 -16.29 1.11
N VAL A 24 9.68 -15.74 0.08
CA VAL A 24 8.39 -16.21 -0.51
C VAL A 24 8.53 -17.59 -1.18
N LYS A 25 9.73 -18.18 -1.20
CA LYS A 25 9.88 -19.62 -1.43
C LYS A 25 9.27 -20.47 -0.30
N ASP A 26 8.90 -19.87 0.83
CA ASP A 26 8.10 -20.50 1.87
C ASP A 26 6.61 -20.53 1.44
N PRO A 27 6.00 -21.71 1.26
CA PRO A 27 4.59 -21.85 0.86
C PRO A 27 3.60 -21.11 1.78
N ARG A 28 3.99 -20.84 3.04
CA ARG A 28 3.16 -20.14 4.02
C ARG A 28 3.01 -18.66 3.76
N LEU A 29 3.95 -18.05 3.03
CA LEU A 29 3.89 -16.63 2.69
C LEU A 29 3.09 -16.37 1.41
N GLY A 30 2.73 -17.38 0.61
CA GLY A 30 1.88 -17.22 -0.57
C GLY A 30 2.52 -16.39 -1.70
N ASN A 31 2.35 -16.83 -2.94
CA ASN A 31 3.09 -16.33 -4.10
C ASN A 31 2.75 -14.88 -4.55
N PHE A 32 2.00 -14.09 -3.77
CA PHE A 32 1.43 -12.80 -4.20
C PHE A 32 1.50 -11.68 -3.15
N ILE A 33 2.58 -11.58 -2.37
CA ILE A 33 2.83 -10.43 -1.48
C ILE A 33 3.73 -9.40 -2.16
N THR A 34 3.33 -8.13 -2.15
CA THR A 34 4.12 -7.01 -2.69
C THR A 34 4.11 -5.81 -1.73
N VAL A 35 5.21 -5.04 -1.69
CA VAL A 35 5.28 -3.75 -0.98
C VAL A 35 4.85 -2.63 -1.92
N THR A 36 3.80 -1.91 -1.56
CA THR A 36 3.31 -0.78 -2.36
C THR A 36 4.02 0.50 -2.00
N GLU A 37 4.10 0.81 -0.71
CA GLU A 37 4.69 2.05 -0.22
C GLU A 37 5.48 1.87 1.09
N VAL A 38 6.47 2.74 1.31
CA VAL A 38 7.17 2.86 2.60
C VAL A 38 7.17 4.32 3.02
N VAL A 39 6.70 4.59 4.24
CA VAL A 39 6.67 5.93 4.85
C VAL A 39 7.50 5.93 6.12
N THR A 40 8.67 6.55 6.06
CA THR A 40 9.54 6.75 7.24
C THR A 40 9.20 8.05 7.95
N SER A 41 9.22 8.02 9.29
CA SER A 41 9.06 9.22 10.12
C SER A 41 10.21 10.21 9.90
N PRO A 42 9.98 11.53 10.09
CA PRO A 42 11.03 12.55 9.90
C PRO A 42 12.27 12.35 10.79
N ASP A 43 12.10 11.71 11.94
CA ASP A 43 13.17 11.38 12.89
C ASP A 43 13.87 10.04 12.59
N LEU A 44 13.49 9.35 11.51
CA LEU A 44 14.03 8.06 11.06
C LEU A 44 13.95 6.93 12.11
N LYS A 45 13.06 7.05 13.10
CA LYS A 45 12.88 6.02 14.13
C LYS A 45 11.87 4.95 13.74
N TYR A 46 10.89 5.30 12.92
CA TYR A 46 9.81 4.40 12.53
C TYR A 46 9.61 4.41 11.01
N ALA A 47 9.31 3.26 10.44
CA ALA A 47 8.95 3.12 9.04
C ALA A 47 7.71 2.24 8.90
N ARG A 48 6.65 2.82 8.33
CA ARG A 48 5.45 2.09 7.95
C ARG A 48 5.62 1.51 6.55
N VAL A 49 5.37 0.21 6.43
CA VAL A 49 5.50 -0.54 5.18
C VAL A 49 4.12 -1.02 4.79
N PHE A 50 3.62 -0.54 3.66
CA PHE A 50 2.32 -0.91 3.13
C PHE A 50 2.47 -2.14 2.23
N ILE A 51 1.65 -3.14 2.50
CA ILE A 51 1.68 -4.45 1.85
C ILE A 51 0.36 -4.70 1.15
N SER A 52 0.46 -5.12 -0.11
CA SER A 52 -0.65 -5.65 -0.88
C SER A 52 -0.48 -7.16 -1.05
N ARG A 53 -1.56 -7.89 -0.78
CA ARG A 53 -1.67 -9.34 -1.01
C ARG A 53 -2.96 -9.65 -1.75
N ILE A 54 -2.85 -10.50 -2.75
CA ILE A 54 -4.01 -11.11 -3.42
C ILE A 54 -4.49 -12.30 -2.57
N GLY A 55 -5.76 -12.30 -2.18
CA GLY A 55 -6.32 -13.35 -1.31
C GLY A 55 -7.55 -12.91 -0.53
N SER A 56 -8.02 -13.78 0.37
CA SER A 56 -9.11 -13.49 1.32
C SER A 56 -8.63 -12.58 2.46
N GLU A 57 -9.56 -11.94 3.16
CA GLU A 57 -9.24 -11.09 4.32
C GLU A 57 -8.49 -11.83 5.43
N GLU A 58 -8.79 -13.11 5.63
CA GLU A 58 -8.10 -13.98 6.58
C GLU A 58 -6.63 -14.19 6.19
N GLU A 59 -6.35 -14.58 4.94
CA GLU A 59 -4.98 -14.78 4.46
C GLU A 59 -4.13 -13.50 4.54
N LYS A 60 -4.78 -12.36 4.27
CA LYS A 60 -4.16 -11.04 4.36
C LYS A 60 -3.83 -10.69 5.81
N GLN A 61 -4.70 -11.00 6.77
CA GLN A 61 -4.44 -10.79 8.20
C GLN A 61 -3.35 -11.72 8.75
N GLU A 62 -3.37 -13.00 8.36
CA GLU A 62 -2.32 -13.97 8.70
C GLU A 62 -0.96 -13.52 8.17
N THR A 63 -0.93 -13.05 6.92
CA THR A 63 0.28 -12.50 6.31
C THR A 63 0.83 -11.32 7.09
N LEU A 64 -0.01 -10.37 7.50
CA LEU A 64 0.43 -9.24 8.33
C LEU A 64 1.04 -9.70 9.65
N SER A 65 0.41 -10.65 10.33
CA SER A 65 0.91 -11.20 11.60
C SER A 65 2.26 -11.91 11.42
N ALA A 66 2.42 -12.66 10.33
CA ALA A 66 3.67 -13.30 9.98
C ALA A 66 4.80 -12.28 9.70
N LEU A 67 4.49 -11.22 8.95
CA LEU A 67 5.44 -10.15 8.65
C LEU A 67 5.83 -9.35 9.90
N ASP A 68 4.88 -9.08 10.79
CA ASP A 68 5.14 -8.38 12.05
C ASP A 68 6.03 -9.21 12.99
N SER A 69 5.79 -10.52 13.06
CA SER A 69 6.67 -11.47 13.76
C SER A 69 8.08 -11.53 13.15
N ALA A 70 8.18 -11.36 11.83
CA ALA A 70 9.44 -11.31 11.09
C ALA A 70 10.10 -9.92 11.06
N SER A 71 9.48 -8.88 11.66
CA SER A 71 9.98 -7.50 11.62
C SER A 71 11.42 -7.35 12.12
N GLY A 72 11.79 -8.09 13.18
CA GLY A 72 13.16 -8.13 13.71
C GLY A 72 14.17 -8.72 12.73
N PHE A 73 13.76 -9.72 11.95
CA PHE A 73 14.59 -10.29 10.89
C PHE A 73 14.82 -9.28 9.76
N PHE A 74 13.74 -8.66 9.24
CA PHE A 74 13.86 -7.63 8.21
C PHE A 74 14.74 -6.47 8.68
N ARG A 75 14.57 -6.00 9.92
CA ARG A 75 15.40 -4.95 10.50
C ARG A 75 16.89 -5.33 10.53
N ARG A 76 17.20 -6.57 10.88
CA ARG A 76 18.59 -7.07 10.92
C ARG A 76 19.21 -7.14 9.52
N GLU A 77 18.46 -7.62 8.52
CA GLU A 77 18.94 -7.66 7.14
C GLU A 77 19.10 -6.26 6.55
N LEU A 78 18.14 -5.36 6.81
CA LEU A 78 18.27 -3.94 6.45
C LEU A 78 19.49 -3.30 7.10
N ALA A 79 19.85 -3.63 8.35
CA ALA A 79 21.04 -3.09 9.00
C ALA A 79 22.35 -3.55 8.37
N LYS A 80 22.37 -4.73 7.74
CA LYS A 80 23.55 -5.24 7.01
C LYS A 80 23.70 -4.57 5.66
N HIS A 81 22.58 -4.32 4.97
CA HIS A 81 22.57 -3.84 3.59
C HIS A 81 22.55 -2.31 3.50
N LEU A 82 21.81 -1.65 4.39
CA LEU A 82 21.75 -0.21 4.49
C LEU A 82 22.82 0.26 5.48
N LYS A 83 23.78 1.06 5.02
CA LYS A 83 24.77 1.76 5.87
C LYS A 83 24.12 2.90 6.68
N LEU A 84 23.05 2.59 7.40
CA LEU A 84 22.33 3.51 8.26
C LEU A 84 22.86 3.41 9.68
N ARG A 85 23.04 4.55 10.34
CA ARG A 85 23.42 4.60 11.76
C ARG A 85 22.34 3.94 12.64
N ASN A 86 21.09 4.25 12.35
CA ASN A 86 19.92 3.70 13.01
C ASN A 86 18.95 3.19 11.95
N VAL A 87 18.63 1.89 11.98
CA VAL A 87 17.55 1.33 11.16
C VAL A 87 16.23 1.55 11.89
N PRO A 88 15.23 2.15 11.23
CA PRO A 88 13.92 2.39 11.84
C PRO A 88 13.25 1.08 12.25
N LEU A 89 12.37 1.15 13.25
CA LEU A 89 11.45 0.06 13.55
C LEU A 89 10.46 -0.04 12.40
N LEU A 90 10.32 -1.24 11.85
CA LEU A 90 9.38 -1.54 10.79
C LEU A 90 8.03 -1.91 11.40
N SER A 91 6.96 -1.34 10.86
CA SER A 91 5.59 -1.77 11.12
C SER A 91 4.90 -2.04 9.80
N PHE A 92 4.28 -3.21 9.66
CA PHE A 92 3.60 -3.62 8.44
C PHE A 92 2.11 -3.28 8.52
N GLN A 93 1.57 -2.67 7.48
CA GLN A 93 0.16 -2.34 7.35
C GLN A 93 -0.35 -2.82 6.00
N ARG A 94 -1.64 -3.14 5.93
CA ARG A 94 -2.28 -3.43 4.65
C ARG A 94 -2.47 -2.16 3.85
N ASP A 95 -2.40 -2.34 2.54
CA ASP A 95 -2.74 -1.27 1.61
C ASP A 95 -4.25 -1.28 1.32
N ASP A 96 -5.00 -0.44 2.03
CA ASP A 96 -6.44 -0.26 1.82
C ASP A 96 -6.74 0.73 0.67
N SER A 97 -5.71 1.19 -0.06
CA SER A 97 -5.88 2.21 -1.11
C SER A 97 -6.70 1.70 -2.29
N ILE A 98 -6.70 0.39 -2.55
CA ILE A 98 -7.54 -0.22 -3.59
C ILE A 98 -9.03 -0.13 -3.22
N GLU A 99 -9.38 -0.47 -1.98
CA GLU A 99 -10.77 -0.36 -1.48
C GLU A 99 -11.27 1.08 -1.49
N ARG A 100 -10.41 2.02 -1.07
CA ARG A 100 -10.72 3.46 -1.15
C ARG A 100 -10.90 3.93 -2.60
N GLY A 101 -10.07 3.44 -3.52
CA GLY A 101 -10.15 3.79 -4.94
C GLY A 101 -11.46 3.32 -5.58
N ASP A 102 -11.87 2.08 -5.33
CA ASP A 102 -13.15 1.55 -5.82
C ASP A 102 -14.36 2.32 -5.28
N HIS A 103 -14.33 2.67 -3.99
CA HIS A 103 -15.37 3.50 -3.37
C HIS A 103 -15.45 4.90 -4.01
N LEU A 104 -14.31 5.54 -4.26
CA LEU A 104 -14.26 6.85 -4.92
C LEU A 104 -14.74 6.78 -6.37
N LEU A 105 -14.37 5.74 -7.12
CA LEU A 105 -14.86 5.54 -8.49
C LEU A 105 -16.38 5.35 -8.51
N LYS A 106 -16.94 4.58 -7.59
CA LYS A 106 -18.41 4.41 -7.44
C LYS A 106 -19.11 5.73 -7.14
N LEU A 107 -18.57 6.54 -6.22
CA LEU A 107 -19.09 7.88 -5.92
C LEU A 107 -19.05 8.82 -7.13
N ILE A 108 -17.98 8.76 -7.94
CA ILE A 108 -17.86 9.55 -9.17
C ILE A 108 -18.89 9.10 -10.21
N ASP A 109 -19.09 7.79 -10.36
CA ASP A 109 -20.06 7.19 -11.30
C ASP A 109 -21.51 7.53 -10.91
N GLU A 110 -21.82 7.53 -9.61
CA GLU A 110 -23.12 7.93 -9.06
C GLU A 110 -23.43 9.40 -9.38
N ILE A 111 -22.45 10.30 -9.20
CA ILE A 111 -22.57 11.73 -9.54
C ILE A 111 -22.66 11.95 -11.06
N GLY A 112 -21.93 11.17 -11.87
CA GLY A 112 -21.97 11.22 -13.33
C GLY A 112 -23.34 10.80 -13.88
N SER A 113 -23.89 9.72 -13.33
CA SER A 113 -25.21 9.19 -13.68
C SER A 113 -26.35 10.16 -13.34
N GLU A 114 -26.21 10.94 -12.26
CA GLU A 114 -27.18 11.96 -11.87
C GLU A 114 -27.17 13.17 -12.84
N LYS A 115 -26.02 13.52 -13.40
CA LYS A 115 -25.91 14.60 -14.41
C LYS A 115 -26.53 14.24 -15.75
N ASP A 116 -26.41 12.98 -16.20
CA ASP A 116 -27.00 12.51 -17.45
C ASP A 116 -28.55 12.48 -17.42
N HIS A 117 -29.14 12.28 -16.23
CA HIS A 117 -30.60 12.37 -16.03
C HIS A 117 -31.13 13.81 -16.05
N LEU A 118 -30.33 14.77 -15.58
CA LEU A 118 -30.70 16.18 -15.57
C LEU A 118 -30.71 16.75 -17.00
N GLU A 119 -29.75 16.39 -17.86
CA GLU A 119 -29.70 16.89 -19.25
C GLU A 119 -30.83 16.33 -20.14
N THR A 120 -31.26 15.07 -19.94
CA THR A 120 -32.37 14.47 -20.73
C THR A 120 -33.72 15.14 -20.46
N THR A 121 -33.91 15.74 -19.28
CA THR A 121 -35.18 16.37 -18.89
C THR A 121 -35.34 17.76 -19.52
N PHE A 122 -34.24 18.53 -19.66
CA PHE A 122 -34.28 19.89 -20.23
C PHE A 122 -34.43 19.92 -21.77
N SER A 123 -34.03 18.88 -22.49
CA SER A 123 -34.19 18.87 -23.96
C SER A 123 -35.63 18.61 -24.44
N LYS A 124 -36.51 18.03 -23.61
CA LYS A 124 -37.91 17.74 -23.99
C LYS A 124 -38.88 18.91 -23.79
N GLU A 125 -38.51 19.94 -23.03
CA GLU A 125 -39.38 21.11 -22.78
C GLU A 125 -39.25 22.21 -23.84
N ASN A 126 -38.21 22.18 -24.69
CA ASN A 126 -37.91 23.25 -25.66
C ASN A 126 -38.39 23.01 -27.11
N GLU A 127 -39.12 21.92 -27.38
CA GLU A 127 -39.71 21.65 -28.73
C GLU A 127 -41.24 21.79 -28.77
N GLY A 128 -41.86 22.38 -27.74
CA GLY A 128 -43.32 22.43 -27.57
C GLY A 128 -43.95 23.82 -27.38
N GLY A 129 -43.37 24.88 -27.96
CA GLY A 129 -43.90 26.26 -27.85
C GLY A 129 -43.77 27.06 -29.14
#